data_AF-A0A1I2U931-F1
#
_entry.id   AF-A0A1I2U931-F1
#
_cell.length_a   1.000
_cell.length_b   1.000
_cell.length_c   1.000
_cell.angle_alpha   90.00
_cell.angle_beta   90.00
_cell.angle_gamma   90.00
#
_symmetry.space_group_name_H-M   'P 1'
#
loop_
_entity.id
_entity.type
_entity.pdbx_description
1 polymer ?
#
loop_
_entity_poly.entity_id
_entity_poly.type
_entity_poly.pdbx_seq_one_letter_code
_entity_poly.pdbx_strand_id
1 'polypeptide(L)'
;MFQDMTKIMSESIEPFKELVNIQTRMLEELTRQQMECTKSCINATIQQTKQLQQCKTANDLLLLQQSYAQELEETLKDASEENLKSLHEARDEIEKITKNAFNAFASE
;
A
#
# COMPACT_ATOMS: atom_id res chain seq x y z
N MET A 1 7.44 22.36 -37.60
CA MET A 1 7.07 20.97 -37.97
C MET A 1 7.92 19.94 -37.25
N PHE A 2 9.20 19.70 -37.61
CA PHE A 2 10.06 18.73 -36.87
C PHE A 2 10.41 19.20 -35.45
N GLN A 3 10.76 20.49 -35.27
CA GLN A 3 10.99 21.06 -33.94
C GLN A 3 9.74 21.05 -33.05
N ASP A 4 8.56 21.29 -33.63
CA ASP A 4 7.30 21.23 -32.89
C ASP A 4 6.92 19.79 -32.53
N MET A 5 7.18 18.81 -33.42
CA MET A 5 7.01 17.38 -33.08
C MET A 5 7.96 16.92 -31.99
N THR A 6 9.23 17.34 -31.98
CA THR A 6 10.17 16.98 -30.92
C THR A 6 9.78 17.61 -29.58
N LYS A 7 9.22 18.83 -29.60
CA LYS A 7 8.74 19.53 -28.41
C LYS A 7 7.48 18.89 -27.82
N ILE A 8 6.49 18.58 -28.68
CA ILE A 8 5.28 17.82 -28.31
C ILE A 8 5.68 16.41 -27.82
N MET A 9 6.71 15.78 -28.39
CA MET A 9 7.21 14.48 -27.95
C MET A 9 7.91 14.56 -26.57
N SER A 10 8.70 15.62 -26.31
CA SER A 10 9.31 15.83 -24.99
C SER A 10 8.29 16.18 -23.91
N GLU A 11 7.28 17.00 -24.25
CA GLU A 11 6.19 17.40 -23.34
C GLU A 11 5.19 16.25 -23.10
N SER A 12 5.02 15.34 -24.07
CA SER A 12 4.17 14.14 -23.91
C SER A 12 4.83 13.00 -23.16
N ILE A 13 6.17 12.90 -23.11
CA ILE A 13 6.89 11.85 -22.35
C ILE A 13 6.95 12.15 -20.84
N GLU A 14 6.95 13.43 -20.44
CA GLU A 14 7.06 13.82 -19.03
C GLU A 14 5.91 13.29 -18.16
N PRO A 15 4.63 13.38 -18.57
CA PRO A 15 3.50 12.75 -17.86
C PRO A 15 3.65 11.23 -17.72
N PHE A 16 4.23 10.54 -18.71
CA PHE A 16 4.49 9.10 -18.61
C PHE A 16 5.58 8.79 -17.58
N LYS A 17 6.63 9.60 -17.47
CA LYS A 17 7.64 9.45 -16.41
C LYS A 17 7.03 9.69 -15.03
N GLU A 18 6.18 10.70 -14.89
CA GLU A 18 5.48 10.98 -13.64
C GLU A 18 4.56 9.81 -13.23
N LEU A 19 3.83 9.21 -14.19
CA LEU A 19 3.02 8.01 -13.95
C LEU A 19 3.86 6.81 -13.50
N VAL A 20 5.00 6.55 -14.17
CA VAL A 20 5.91 5.45 -13.78
C VAL A 20 6.47 5.67 -12.38
N ASN A 21 6.83 6.91 -12.03
CA ASN A 21 7.30 7.25 -10.69
C ASN A 21 6.23 7.03 -9.61
N ILE A 22 4.97 7.41 -9.89
CA ILE A 22 3.84 7.17 -8.97
C ILE A 22 3.62 5.67 -8.76
N GLN A 23 3.59 4.89 -9.84
CA GLN A 23 3.44 3.43 -9.75
C GLN A 23 4.59 2.79 -8.97
N THR A 24 5.82 3.25 -9.19
CA THR A 24 7.00 2.75 -8.48
C THR A 24 6.88 3.03 -6.98
N ARG A 25 6.55 4.26 -6.58
CA ARG A 25 6.34 4.62 -5.17
C ARG A 25 5.22 3.81 -4.52
N MET A 26 4.09 3.63 -5.22
CA MET A 26 2.97 2.82 -4.74
C MET A 26 3.41 1.36 -4.51
N LEU A 27 4.17 0.76 -5.43
CA LEU A 27 4.68 -0.61 -5.27
C LEU A 27 5.65 -0.73 -4.10
N GLU A 28 6.53 0.26 -3.89
CA GLU A 28 7.44 0.30 -2.75
C GLU A 28 6.66 0.39 -1.42
N GLU A 29 5.63 1.22 -1.34
CA GLU A 29 4.79 1.33 -0.14
C GLU A 29 4.00 0.05 0.13
N LEU A 30 3.35 -0.52 -0.88
CA LEU A 30 2.63 -1.79 -0.76
C LEU A 30 3.57 -2.91 -0.29
N THR A 31 4.79 -2.95 -0.82
CA THR A 31 5.80 -3.95 -0.42
C THR A 31 6.21 -3.76 1.04
N ARG A 32 6.40 -2.51 1.48
CA ARG A 32 6.70 -2.20 2.89
C ARG A 32 5.56 -2.62 3.80
N GLN A 33 4.32 -2.25 3.46
CA GLN A 33 3.12 -2.59 4.23
C GLN A 33 2.92 -4.11 4.33
N GLN A 34 3.12 -4.87 3.23
CA GLN A 34 3.06 -6.33 3.25
C GLN A 34 4.15 -6.96 4.13
N MET A 35 5.36 -6.39 4.13
CA MET A 35 6.45 -6.86 4.97
C MET A 35 6.16 -6.59 6.46
N GLU A 36 5.59 -5.45 6.80
CA GLU A 36 5.18 -5.11 8.17
C GLU A 36 4.05 -6.04 8.66
N CYS A 37 3.00 -6.24 7.87
CA CYS A 37 1.94 -7.20 8.18
C CYS A 37 2.50 -8.61 8.39
N THR A 38 3.37 -9.09 7.49
CA THR A 38 4.02 -10.41 7.62
C THR A 38 4.83 -10.51 8.91
N LYS A 39 5.59 -9.46 9.25
CA LYS A 39 6.38 -9.42 10.49
C LYS A 39 5.50 -9.46 11.73
N SER A 40 4.39 -8.72 11.75
CA SER A 40 3.43 -8.73 12.85
C SER A 40 2.78 -10.11 13.01
N CYS A 41 2.35 -10.75 11.93
CA CYS A 41 1.81 -12.11 11.97
C CYS A 41 2.81 -13.13 12.52
N ILE A 42 4.09 -13.06 12.10
CA ILE A 42 5.15 -13.93 12.62
C ILE A 42 5.37 -13.69 14.11
N ASN A 43 5.43 -12.42 14.54
CA ASN A 43 5.61 -12.07 15.94
C ASN A 43 4.45 -12.58 16.81
N ALA A 44 3.21 -12.36 16.39
CA ALA A 44 2.02 -12.85 17.08
C ALA A 44 2.06 -14.39 17.20
N THR A 45 2.46 -15.09 16.14
CA THR A 45 2.60 -16.56 16.14
C THR A 45 3.68 -17.03 17.13
N ILE A 46 4.83 -16.36 17.17
CA ILE A 46 5.92 -16.67 18.11
C ILE A 46 5.43 -16.44 19.55
N GLN A 47 4.72 -15.35 19.82
CA GLN A 47 4.17 -15.06 21.14
C GLN A 47 3.12 -16.09 21.55
N GLN A 48 2.20 -16.43 20.65
CA GLN A 48 1.20 -17.47 20.89
C GLN A 48 1.87 -18.80 21.25
N THR A 49 2.93 -19.17 20.53
CA THR A 49 3.70 -20.41 20.82
C THR A 49 4.33 -20.38 22.21
N LYS A 50 4.88 -19.25 22.64
CA LYS A 50 5.47 -19.10 23.99
C LYS A 50 4.40 -19.19 25.08
N GLN A 51 3.24 -18.58 24.86
CA GLN A 51 2.13 -18.57 25.81
C GLN A 51 1.39 -19.91 25.87
N LEU A 52 1.38 -20.67 24.77
CA LEU A 52 0.79 -22.01 24.70
C LEU A 52 1.45 -22.95 25.72
N GLN A 53 2.77 -22.85 25.91
CA GLN A 53 3.52 -23.65 26.89
C GLN A 53 3.10 -23.38 28.35
N GLN A 54 2.41 -22.26 28.60
CA GLN A 54 1.98 -21.83 29.92
C GLN A 54 0.51 -22.21 30.20
N CYS A 55 -0.25 -22.62 29.18
CA CYS A 55 -1.64 -23.02 29.33
C CYS A 55 -1.76 -24.32 30.12
N LYS A 56 -2.61 -24.33 31.15
CA LYS A 56 -2.81 -25.51 32.02
C LYS A 56 -4.18 -26.13 31.85
N THR A 57 -5.12 -25.38 31.28
CA THR A 57 -6.51 -25.80 31.07
C THR A 57 -6.97 -25.50 29.65
N ALA A 58 -8.05 -26.17 29.23
CA ALA A 58 -8.70 -25.89 27.95
C ALA A 58 -9.22 -24.44 27.85
N ASN A 59 -9.59 -23.83 28.99
CA ASN A 59 -10.05 -22.45 29.04
C ASN A 59 -8.91 -21.45 28.78
N ASP A 60 -7.70 -21.72 29.31
CA ASP A 60 -6.51 -20.90 29.03
C ASP A 60 -6.19 -20.89 27.52
N LEU A 61 -6.32 -22.07 26.89
CA LEU A 61 -6.16 -22.26 25.45
C LEU A 61 -7.18 -21.47 24.63
N LEU A 62 -8.45 -21.46 25.05
CA LEU A 62 -9.51 -20.69 24.38
C LEU A 62 -9.25 -19.18 24.47
N LEU A 63 -8.89 -18.69 25.65
CA LEU A 63 -8.56 -17.28 25.86
C LEU A 63 -7.33 -16.87 25.03
N LEU A 64 -6.30 -17.71 24.99
CA LEU A 64 -5.11 -17.49 24.18
C LEU A 64 -5.44 -17.43 22.69
N GLN A 65 -6.26 -18.35 22.18
CA GLN A 65 -6.67 -18.38 20.79
C GLN A 65 -7.53 -17.16 20.42
N GLN A 66 -8.42 -16.73 21.32
CA GLN A 66 -9.25 -15.55 21.11
C GLN A 66 -8.39 -14.27 21.03
N SER A 67 -7.44 -14.10 21.94
CA SER A 67 -6.52 -12.96 21.93
C SER A 67 -5.67 -12.93 20.66
N TYR A 68 -5.15 -14.08 20.23
CA TYR A 68 -4.39 -14.18 18.98
C TYR A 68 -5.23 -13.83 17.75
N ALA A 69 -6.49 -14.29 17.71
CA ALA A 69 -7.40 -13.97 16.62
C ALA A 69 -7.71 -12.46 16.54
N GLN A 70 -7.89 -11.80 17.70
CA GLN A 70 -8.08 -10.35 17.76
C GLN A 70 -6.86 -9.58 17.27
N GLU A 71 -5.65 -9.99 17.68
CA GLU A 71 -4.40 -9.34 17.25
C GLU A 71 -4.16 -9.49 15.74
N LEU A 72 -4.50 -10.65 15.16
CA LEU A 72 -4.46 -10.86 13.72
C LEU A 72 -5.50 -10.01 12.99
N GLU A 73 -6.73 -9.95 13.51
CA GLU A 73 -7.81 -9.13 12.92
C GLU A 73 -7.40 -7.66 12.87
N GLU A 74 -6.87 -7.12 13.96
CA GLU A 74 -6.38 -5.74 14.05
C GLU A 74 -5.23 -5.50 13.06
N THR A 75 -4.22 -6.40 13.05
CA THR A 75 -3.09 -6.31 12.11
C THR A 75 -3.55 -6.28 10.65
N LEU A 76 -4.50 -7.15 10.28
CA LEU A 76 -5.01 -7.22 8.91
C LEU A 76 -5.85 -6.00 8.56
N LYS A 77 -6.63 -5.49 9.52
CA LYS A 77 -7.43 -4.28 9.34
C LYS A 77 -6.53 -3.07 9.11
N ASP A 78 -5.51 -2.88 9.94
CA ASP A 78 -4.55 -1.77 9.81
C ASP A 78 -3.81 -1.82 8.46
N ALA A 79 -3.35 -3.01 8.06
CA ALA A 79 -2.74 -3.21 6.75
C ALA A 79 -3.71 -2.89 5.60
N SER A 80 -4.99 -3.23 5.74
CA SER A 80 -6.03 -2.90 4.76
C SER A 80 -6.31 -1.40 4.68
N GLU A 81 -6.33 -0.70 5.81
CA GLU A 81 -6.55 0.75 5.87
C GLU A 81 -5.39 1.51 5.20
N GLU A 82 -4.14 1.12 5.49
CA GLU A 82 -2.95 1.70 4.85
C GLU A 82 -2.90 1.39 3.34
N ASN A 83 -3.27 0.18 2.91
CA ASN A 83 -3.37 -0.15 1.47
C ASN A 83 -4.40 0.75 0.75
N LEU A 84 -5.58 0.95 1.34
CA LEU A 84 -6.62 1.82 0.77
C LEU A 84 -6.17 3.28 0.68
N LYS A 85 -5.43 3.74 1.68
CA LYS A 85 -4.85 5.08 1.70
C LYS A 85 -3.80 5.25 0.59
N SER A 86 -2.82 4.36 0.47
CA SER A 86 -1.83 4.43 -0.62
C SER A 86 -2.49 4.36 -2.01
N LEU A 87 -3.57 3.58 -2.16
CA LEU A 87 -4.35 3.55 -3.40
C LEU A 87 -5.07 4.88 -3.69
N HIS A 88 -5.68 5.51 -2.67
CA HIS A 88 -6.31 6.81 -2.81
C HIS A 88 -5.29 7.90 -3.18
N GLU A 89 -4.12 7.92 -2.54
CA GLU A 89 -3.05 8.86 -2.85
C GLU A 89 -2.56 8.68 -4.30
N ALA A 90 -2.33 7.44 -4.73
CA ALA A 90 -1.94 7.15 -6.11
C ALA A 90 -3.01 7.60 -7.12
N ARG A 91 -4.29 7.37 -6.83
CA ARG A 91 -5.41 7.85 -7.65
C ARG A 91 -5.41 9.38 -7.78
N ASP A 92 -5.26 10.09 -6.66
CA ASP A 92 -5.33 11.55 -6.64
C ASP A 92 -4.17 12.18 -7.43
N GLU A 93 -2.97 11.60 -7.36
CA GLU A 93 -1.82 12.01 -8.16
C GLU A 93 -2.04 11.74 -9.66
N ILE A 94 -2.61 10.57 -10.03
CA ILE A 94 -2.97 10.27 -11.42
C ILE A 94 -4.04 11.23 -11.96
N GLU A 95 -5.06 11.55 -11.15
CA GLU A 95 -6.11 12.49 -11.53
C GLU A 95 -5.53 13.89 -11.77
N LYS A 96 -4.58 14.31 -10.93
CA LYS A 96 -3.87 15.59 -11.08
C LYS A 96 -3.05 15.65 -12.36
N ILE A 97 -2.28 14.59 -12.68
CA ILE A 97 -1.54 14.51 -13.96
C ILE A 97 -2.51 14.58 -15.14
N THR A 98 -3.62 13.83 -15.07
CA THR A 98 -4.61 13.79 -16.15
C THR A 98 -5.25 15.15 -16.37
N LYS A 99 -5.63 15.87 -15.30
CA LYS A 99 -6.16 17.23 -15.37
C LYS A 99 -5.14 18.22 -15.89
N ASN A 100 -3.89 18.13 -15.46
CA ASN A 100 -2.81 19.01 -15.91
C ASN A 100 -2.53 18.81 -17.41
N ALA A 101 -2.47 17.56 -17.87
CA ALA A 101 -2.32 17.22 -19.28
C ALA A 101 -3.51 17.74 -20.09
N PHE A 102 -4.75 17.48 -19.64
CA PHE A 102 -5.95 17.97 -20.33
C PHE A 102 -5.99 19.50 -20.42
N ASN A 103 -5.67 20.20 -19.33
CA ASN A 103 -5.63 21.67 -19.33
C ASN A 103 -4.55 22.21 -20.27
N ALA A 104 -3.38 21.59 -20.34
CA ALA A 104 -2.32 21.99 -21.27
C ALA A 104 -2.75 21.83 -22.74
N PHE A 105 -3.51 20.78 -23.07
CA PHE A 105 -4.08 20.56 -24.40
C PHE A 105 -5.30 21.43 -24.71
N ALA A 106 -6.10 21.81 -23.70
CA ALA A 106 -7.32 22.61 -23.87
C ALA A 106 -7.07 24.13 -23.85
N SER A 107 -5.86 24.58 -23.49
CA SER A 107 -5.42 25.98 -23.55
C SER A 107 -4.87 26.42 -24.93
N GLU A 108 -4.99 25.58 -25.96
CA GLU A 108 -4.77 25.93 -27.38
C GLU A 108 -6.06 26.33 -28.10
#